data_AF-A0A381N4Y1-F1
#
_entry.id   AF-A0A381N4Y1-F1
#
_cell.length_a   1.000
_cell.length_b   1.000
_cell.length_c   1.000
_cell.angle_alpha   90.00
_cell.angle_beta   90.00
_cell.angle_gamma   90.00
#
_symmetry.space_group_name_H-M   'P 1'
#
loop_
_entity.id
_entity.type
_entity.pdbx_description
1 polymer ?
#
loop_
_entity_poly.entity_id
_entity_poly.type
_entity_poly.pdbx_seq_one_letter_code
_entity_poly.pdbx_strand_id
1 'polypeptide(L)'
;MKYFHLKWLALVLLFISTNSTGQDQNDINCLDNFNPVCGKDGNTYQNACLAELSDASIDFEGVCKDETLVCNDDFNPVCGKNGVTYHNSCFATIAGIEIDTLNACVDDNGCSNIFEPVCGMNGRTYKNRCEANIDRVVVQRIGECDINNCPAIYSPVCGQGTTYKNACVAQKNGLESFTEGACDVRVCPRIYAPVCSADLLTYANACEAERAGARIKYAGLCEEQGKNCPNVYQPVCGIDKHTYDNKCLLENAGTQLAYAGMCLGQ
;
A
#
# COMPACT_ATOMS: atom_id res chain seq x y z
N MET A 1 12.44 70.30 24.71
CA MET A 1 11.94 71.69 24.58
C MET A 1 10.63 71.61 23.79
N LYS A 2 9.44 72.03 24.19
CA LYS A 2 8.80 72.78 25.30
C LYS A 2 7.34 72.20 25.34
N TYR A 3 6.71 71.82 26.47
CA TYR A 3 5.95 72.68 27.42
C TYR A 3 4.94 73.61 26.68
N PHE A 4 3.63 73.72 26.94
CA PHE A 4 2.83 73.67 28.18
C PHE A 4 1.30 73.63 27.83
N HIS A 5 0.53 72.86 28.62
CA HIS A 5 -0.81 73.11 29.20
C HIS A 5 -1.85 74.10 28.61
N LEU A 6 -3.14 73.68 28.62
CA LEU A 6 -4.21 74.45 29.29
C LEU A 6 -5.36 73.56 29.81
N LYS A 7 -5.92 73.97 30.95
CA LYS A 7 -6.77 73.23 31.90
C LYS A 7 -8.28 73.48 31.70
N TRP A 8 -9.06 72.44 32.04
CA TRP A 8 -10.29 72.41 32.84
C TRP A 8 -11.56 73.15 32.37
N LEU A 9 -12.64 72.36 32.22
CA LEU A 9 -13.94 72.70 32.80
C LEU A 9 -14.72 71.41 33.09
N ALA A 10 -14.89 71.14 34.38
CA ALA A 10 -15.77 70.11 34.89
C ALA A 10 -17.22 70.60 34.81
N LEU A 11 -18.13 69.74 34.34
CA LEU A 11 -19.56 69.92 34.54
C LEU A 11 -20.17 68.56 34.90
N VAL A 12 -20.45 68.44 36.19
CA VAL A 12 -21.19 67.34 36.82
C VAL A 12 -22.67 67.55 36.50
N LEU A 13 -23.32 66.56 35.89
CA LEU A 13 -24.77 66.41 35.96
C LEU A 13 -25.14 64.94 36.21
N LEU A 14 -26.11 64.81 37.11
CA LEU A 14 -26.53 63.64 37.89
C LEU A 14 -27.37 62.64 37.09
N PHE A 15 -27.16 61.36 37.41
CA PHE A 15 -28.05 60.19 37.38
C PHE A 15 -29.19 60.10 36.35
N ILE A 16 -29.10 59.11 35.46
CA ILE A 16 -30.14 58.07 35.36
C ILE A 16 -29.42 56.72 35.28
N SER A 17 -29.59 55.90 36.32
CA SER A 17 -29.24 54.49 36.31
C SER A 17 -30.24 53.76 35.43
N THR A 18 -29.80 53.30 34.26
CA THR A 18 -30.43 52.16 33.61
C THR A 18 -29.47 50.99 33.72
N ASN A 19 -29.80 50.07 34.64
CA ASN A 19 -29.35 48.69 34.55
C ASN A 19 -29.61 48.19 33.13
N SER A 20 -28.56 47.96 32.35
CA SER A 20 -28.59 46.91 31.35
C SER A 20 -27.63 45.82 31.82
N THR A 21 -28.15 44.96 32.69
CA THR A 21 -27.77 43.55 32.66
C THR A 21 -28.13 43.04 31.26
N GLY A 22 -27.14 43.02 30.38
CA GLY A 22 -27.22 42.42 29.06
C GLY A 22 -25.87 41.80 28.79
N GLN A 23 -25.64 40.62 29.37
CA GLN A 23 -24.65 39.72 28.81
C GLN A 23 -25.19 39.34 27.43
N ASP A 24 -24.58 39.85 26.37
CA ASP A 24 -24.67 39.21 25.07
C ASP A 24 -23.30 38.60 24.78
N GLN A 25 -23.02 37.53 25.53
CA GLN A 25 -21.99 36.58 25.17
C GLN A 25 -22.68 35.49 24.35
N ASN A 26 -22.75 35.69 23.04
CA ASN A 26 -22.79 34.57 22.10
C ASN A 26 -21.46 34.54 21.35
N ASP A 27 -20.37 34.37 22.10
CA ASP A 27 -19.16 33.74 21.55
C ASP A 27 -19.53 32.26 21.36
N ILE A 28 -20.20 31.94 20.26
CA ILE A 28 -20.40 30.56 19.83
C ILE A 28 -19.01 30.03 19.49
N ASN A 29 -18.42 29.33 20.46
CA ASN A 29 -17.10 28.74 20.31
C ASN A 29 -17.27 27.29 19.89
N CYS A 30 -17.25 27.05 18.57
CA CYS A 30 -17.22 25.69 18.05
C CYS A 30 -15.90 25.01 18.44
N LEU A 31 -15.99 23.75 18.87
CA LEU A 31 -14.80 22.95 19.12
C LEU A 31 -14.03 22.74 17.82
N ASP A 32 -12.70 22.75 17.90
CA ASP A 32 -11.81 22.40 16.81
C ASP A 32 -11.67 20.86 16.72
N ASN A 33 -12.77 20.20 16.39
CA ASN A 33 -12.86 18.76 16.19
C ASN A 33 -13.39 18.46 14.78
N PHE A 34 -12.87 17.41 14.16
CA PHE A 34 -13.27 16.97 12.82
C PHE A 34 -14.29 15.84 12.92
N ASN A 35 -15.58 16.22 12.90
CA ASN A 35 -16.75 15.35 12.85
C ASN A 35 -17.64 15.85 11.72
N PRO A 36 -17.25 15.62 10.46
CA PRO A 36 -17.77 16.39 9.34
C PRO A 36 -19.26 16.11 9.09
N VAL A 37 -19.95 17.12 8.56
CA VAL A 37 -21.34 17.00 8.12
C VAL A 37 -21.47 17.59 6.72
N CYS A 38 -22.31 16.97 5.90
CA CYS A 38 -22.66 17.50 4.59
C CYS A 38 -23.91 18.38 4.72
N GLY A 39 -23.80 19.65 4.34
CA GLY A 39 -24.93 20.56 4.28
C GLY A 39 -25.79 20.34 3.01
N LYS A 40 -27.06 20.72 3.07
CA LYS A 40 -27.97 20.75 1.91
C LYS A 40 -27.56 21.75 0.83
N ASP A 41 -26.62 22.62 1.15
CA ASP A 41 -25.95 23.55 0.24
C ASP A 41 -24.80 22.88 -0.56
N GLY A 42 -24.48 21.62 -0.28
CA GLY A 42 -23.41 20.86 -0.91
C GLY A 42 -22.03 21.09 -0.28
N ASN A 43 -21.93 21.88 0.78
CA ASN A 43 -20.66 22.16 1.45
C ASN A 43 -20.42 21.18 2.61
N THR A 44 -19.17 20.71 2.72
CA THR A 44 -18.74 19.94 3.88
C THR A 44 -18.28 20.87 4.98
N TYR A 45 -18.86 20.73 6.17
CA TYR A 45 -18.47 21.47 7.36
C TYR A 45 -17.68 20.56 8.29
N GLN A 46 -16.65 21.10 8.96
CA GLN A 46 -15.79 20.33 9.87
C GLN A 46 -16.57 19.72 11.05
N ASN A 47 -17.64 20.37 11.50
CA ASN A 47 -18.59 19.82 12.46
C ASN A 47 -19.96 20.54 12.37
N ALA A 48 -20.97 19.96 13.04
CA ALA A 48 -22.33 20.48 13.04
C ALA A 48 -22.46 21.93 13.56
N CYS A 49 -21.62 22.33 14.53
CA CYS A 49 -21.61 23.70 15.05
C CYS A 49 -21.21 24.70 13.96
N LEU A 50 -20.18 24.38 13.16
CA LEU A 50 -19.75 25.23 12.05
C LEU A 50 -20.76 25.29 10.90
N ALA A 51 -21.53 24.21 10.68
CA ALA A 51 -22.64 24.23 9.73
C ALA A 51 -23.78 25.17 10.19
N GLU A 52 -24.15 25.10 11.47
CA GLU A 52 -25.18 25.97 12.07
C GLU A 52 -24.76 27.45 12.02
N LEU A 53 -23.49 27.76 12.33
CA LEU A 53 -22.93 29.11 12.20
C LEU A 53 -22.96 29.65 10.76
N SER A 54 -23.03 28.77 9.77
CA SER A 54 -23.10 29.13 8.35
C SER A 54 -24.54 29.13 7.82
N ASP A 55 -25.55 29.04 8.71
CA ASP A 55 -26.97 28.88 8.38
C ASP A 55 -27.26 27.69 7.44
N ALA A 56 -26.38 26.68 7.44
CA ALA A 56 -26.48 25.51 6.59
C ALA A 56 -27.27 24.40 7.30
N SER A 57 -28.38 23.98 6.69
CA SER A 57 -29.10 22.79 7.14
C SER A 57 -28.31 21.53 6.82
N ILE A 58 -28.05 20.70 7.82
CA ILE A 58 -27.37 19.41 7.63
C ILE A 58 -28.25 18.46 6.80
N ASP A 59 -27.65 17.80 5.82
CA ASP A 59 -28.27 16.73 5.03
C ASP A 59 -27.95 15.36 5.64
N PHE A 60 -26.66 15.04 5.82
CA PHE A 60 -26.19 13.81 6.47
C PHE A 60 -24.83 13.99 7.15
N GLU A 61 -24.47 13.05 8.01
CA GLU A 61 -23.14 12.99 8.66
C GLU A 61 -22.08 12.47 7.69
N GLY A 62 -20.93 13.14 7.64
CA GLY A 62 -19.82 12.83 6.74
C GLY A 62 -19.48 13.97 5.78
N VAL A 63 -18.58 13.69 4.85
CA VAL A 63 -18.18 14.64 3.79
C VAL A 63 -19.21 14.62 2.64
N CYS A 64 -19.45 15.76 2.03
CA CYS A 64 -20.25 15.84 0.82
C CYS A 64 -19.55 15.13 -0.35
N LYS A 65 -20.38 14.58 -1.23
CA LYS A 65 -19.97 14.12 -2.54
C LYS A 65 -19.96 15.31 -3.50
N ASP A 66 -18.87 15.53 -4.23
CA ASP A 66 -18.81 16.54 -5.29
C ASP A 66 -18.42 15.89 -6.62
N GLU A 67 -19.44 15.60 -7.45
CA GLU A 67 -19.25 15.02 -8.79
C GLU A 67 -18.76 16.04 -9.83
N THR A 68 -18.72 17.33 -9.49
CA THR A 68 -18.29 18.39 -10.41
C THR A 68 -16.78 18.59 -10.43
N LEU A 69 -16.07 18.00 -9.47
CA LEU A 69 -14.62 18.06 -9.41
C LEU A 69 -13.97 17.41 -10.63
N VAL A 70 -13.02 18.11 -11.21
CA VAL A 70 -12.12 17.58 -12.24
C VAL A 70 -10.80 17.25 -11.56
N CYS A 71 -10.55 15.96 -11.36
CA CYS A 71 -9.30 15.50 -10.77
C CYS A 71 -8.18 15.43 -11.81
N ASN A 72 -6.95 15.68 -11.37
CA ASN A 72 -5.78 15.31 -12.15
C ASN A 72 -5.53 13.79 -12.03
N ASP A 73 -4.73 13.26 -12.96
CA ASP A 73 -4.34 11.85 -12.97
C ASP A 73 -3.08 11.59 -12.14
N ASP A 74 -2.64 12.53 -11.30
CA ASP A 74 -1.48 12.34 -10.43
C ASP A 74 -1.80 11.25 -9.41
N PHE A 75 -0.98 10.19 -9.40
CA PHE A 75 -1.13 9.09 -8.46
C PHE A 75 -0.50 9.45 -7.11
N ASN A 76 -1.32 9.90 -6.18
CA ASN A 76 -0.96 10.25 -4.80
C ASN A 76 -1.96 9.58 -3.85
N PRO A 77 -1.86 8.25 -3.68
CA PRO A 77 -2.96 7.46 -3.15
C PRO A 77 -3.28 7.78 -1.71
N VAL A 78 -4.58 7.75 -1.37
CA VAL A 78 -5.10 7.96 -0.01
C VAL A 78 -5.99 6.81 0.40
N CYS A 79 -6.10 6.55 1.71
CA CYS A 79 -6.96 5.52 2.26
C CYS A 79 -8.23 6.16 2.78
N GLY A 80 -9.39 5.73 2.28
CA GLY A 80 -10.68 6.14 2.82
C GLY A 80 -11.04 5.39 4.11
N LYS A 81 -11.89 5.97 4.96
CA LYS A 81 -12.46 5.30 6.15
C LYS A 81 -13.27 4.04 5.83
N ASN A 82 -13.64 3.86 4.56
CA ASN A 82 -14.26 2.64 4.04
C ASN A 82 -13.24 1.51 3.71
N GLY A 83 -11.95 1.73 3.96
CA GLY A 83 -10.88 0.77 3.68
C GLY A 83 -10.50 0.67 2.20
N VAL A 84 -10.92 1.63 1.36
CA VAL A 84 -10.61 1.66 -0.07
C VAL A 84 -9.51 2.68 -0.35
N THR A 85 -8.51 2.27 -1.15
CA THR A 85 -7.49 3.17 -1.68
C THR A 85 -8.04 3.95 -2.86
N TYR A 86 -7.97 5.27 -2.79
CA TYR A 86 -8.30 6.18 -3.89
C TYR A 86 -7.03 6.67 -4.58
N HIS A 87 -7.10 6.89 -5.89
CA HIS A 87 -5.96 7.32 -6.74
C HIS A 87 -5.30 8.60 -6.22
N ASN A 88 -6.13 9.53 -5.75
CA ASN A 88 -5.73 10.70 -4.97
C ASN A 88 -6.91 11.22 -4.13
N SER A 89 -6.67 12.26 -3.34
CA SER A 89 -7.68 12.87 -2.46
C SER A 89 -8.91 13.41 -3.20
N CYS A 90 -8.74 13.93 -4.42
CA CYS A 90 -9.86 14.43 -5.22
C CYS A 90 -10.85 13.30 -5.57
N PHE A 91 -10.35 12.13 -5.96
CA PHE A 91 -11.21 10.96 -6.22
C PHE A 91 -11.93 10.46 -4.96
N ALA A 92 -11.34 10.60 -3.78
CA ALA A 92 -12.03 10.30 -2.51
C ALA A 92 -13.18 11.28 -2.24
N THR A 93 -12.98 12.58 -2.54
CA THR A 93 -14.04 13.62 -2.43
C THR A 93 -15.16 13.40 -3.44
N ILE A 94 -14.86 13.03 -4.69
CA ILE A 94 -15.88 12.64 -5.68
C ILE A 94 -16.71 11.46 -5.18
N ALA A 95 -16.11 10.55 -4.39
CA ALA A 95 -16.83 9.42 -3.80
C ALA A 95 -17.58 9.77 -2.51
N GLY A 96 -17.39 10.98 -1.96
CA GLY A 96 -17.96 11.39 -0.67
C GLY A 96 -17.37 10.59 0.50
N ILE A 97 -16.10 10.20 0.41
CA ILE A 97 -15.43 9.37 1.42
C ILE A 97 -14.41 10.18 2.20
N GLU A 98 -14.54 10.14 3.53
CA GLU A 98 -13.53 10.68 4.44
C GLU A 98 -12.21 9.93 4.31
N ILE A 99 -11.12 10.69 4.21
CA ILE A 99 -9.76 10.15 4.18
C ILE A 99 -9.35 9.78 5.61
N ASP A 100 -8.93 8.53 5.79
CA ASP A 100 -8.33 8.00 7.01
C ASP A 100 -6.83 8.29 7.07
N THR A 101 -6.10 7.98 5.98
CA THR A 101 -4.65 8.26 5.89
C THR A 101 -4.24 8.80 4.53
N LEU A 102 -3.17 9.60 4.51
CA LEU A 102 -2.59 10.19 3.29
C LEU A 102 -1.71 9.21 2.49
N ASN A 103 -1.89 7.91 2.71
CA ASN A 103 -1.24 6.84 1.96
C ASN A 103 -2.31 5.83 1.54
N ALA A 104 -1.98 4.91 0.64
CA ALA A 104 -2.85 3.79 0.32
C ALA A 104 -3.25 2.98 1.57
N CYS A 105 -4.43 2.37 1.52
CA CYS A 105 -4.84 1.43 2.55
C CYS A 105 -3.87 0.23 2.59
N VAL A 106 -3.58 -0.21 3.81
CA VAL A 106 -2.76 -1.38 4.09
C VAL A 106 -3.63 -2.55 4.56
N ASP A 107 -3.18 -3.76 4.29
CA ASP A 107 -3.74 -4.98 4.88
C ASP A 107 -3.24 -5.22 6.32
N ASP A 108 -3.71 -6.29 6.94
CA ASP A 108 -3.34 -6.68 8.32
C ASP A 108 -1.83 -6.89 8.51
N ASN A 109 -1.08 -7.13 7.43
CA ASN A 109 0.36 -7.27 7.48
C ASN A 109 1.12 -5.96 7.23
N GLY A 110 0.39 -4.84 7.13
CA GLY A 110 0.96 -3.51 6.86
C GLY A 110 1.41 -3.32 5.41
N CYS A 111 1.01 -4.20 4.49
CA CYS A 111 1.32 -4.04 3.07
C CYS A 111 0.22 -3.29 2.36
N SER A 112 0.60 -2.34 1.50
CA SER A 112 -0.34 -1.63 0.63
C SER A 112 -1.17 -2.62 -0.20
N ASN A 113 -2.44 -2.28 -0.42
CA ASN A 113 -3.32 -3.01 -1.35
C ASN A 113 -3.12 -2.61 -2.82
N ILE A 114 -2.18 -1.72 -3.11
CA ILE A 114 -1.78 -1.39 -4.48
C ILE A 114 -1.13 -2.62 -5.13
N PHE A 115 -1.58 -2.91 -6.35
CA PHE A 115 -1.03 -3.96 -7.19
C PHE A 115 0.17 -3.42 -7.96
N GLU A 116 1.36 -3.78 -7.49
CA GLU A 116 2.68 -3.46 -8.07
C GLU A 116 3.48 -4.76 -8.15
N PRO A 117 3.10 -5.67 -9.08
CA PRO A 117 3.46 -7.06 -8.97
C PRO A 117 4.97 -7.28 -9.08
N VAL A 118 5.43 -8.33 -8.41
CA VAL A 118 6.83 -8.78 -8.50
C VAL A 118 6.90 -10.29 -8.65
N CYS A 119 7.89 -10.78 -9.39
CA CYS A 119 8.15 -12.20 -9.52
C CYS A 119 9.13 -12.65 -8.45
N GLY A 120 8.71 -13.55 -7.57
CA GLY A 120 9.55 -14.17 -6.56
C GLY A 120 10.42 -15.30 -7.12
N MET A 121 11.58 -15.53 -6.52
CA MET A 121 12.47 -16.65 -6.87
C MET A 121 11.87 -18.05 -6.57
N ASN A 122 10.74 -18.11 -5.86
CA ASN A 122 9.93 -19.33 -5.71
C ASN A 122 8.98 -19.59 -6.90
N GLY A 123 8.98 -18.73 -7.92
CA GLY A 123 8.08 -18.81 -9.06
C GLY A 123 6.65 -18.38 -8.73
N ARG A 124 6.44 -17.55 -7.71
CA ARG A 124 5.14 -16.95 -7.38
C ARG A 124 5.15 -15.46 -7.72
N THR A 125 4.08 -15.01 -8.38
CA THR A 125 3.77 -13.58 -8.49
C THR A 125 3.18 -13.08 -7.18
N TYR A 126 3.75 -12.02 -6.64
CA TYR A 126 3.27 -11.33 -5.43
C TYR A 126 2.56 -10.03 -5.81
N LYS A 127 1.55 -9.61 -5.04
CA LYS A 127 0.81 -8.35 -5.25
C LYS A 127 1.77 -7.16 -5.30
N ASN A 128 2.75 -7.18 -4.39
CA ASN A 128 3.84 -6.23 -4.34
C ASN A 128 5.03 -6.80 -3.55
N ARG A 129 6.12 -6.03 -3.55
CA ARG A 129 7.36 -6.37 -2.85
C ARG A 129 7.18 -6.59 -1.35
N CYS A 130 6.27 -5.85 -0.71
CA CYS A 130 6.02 -5.98 0.72
C CYS A 130 5.52 -7.40 1.04
N GLU A 131 4.58 -7.92 0.26
CA GLU A 131 4.08 -9.28 0.41
C GLU A 131 5.19 -10.33 0.20
N ALA A 132 6.02 -10.17 -0.83
CA ALA A 132 7.16 -11.06 -1.07
C ALA A 132 8.15 -11.08 0.12
N ASN A 133 8.39 -9.92 0.73
CA ASN A 133 9.29 -9.78 1.88
C ASN A 133 8.74 -10.44 3.15
N ILE A 134 7.42 -10.44 3.36
CA ILE A 134 6.79 -11.16 4.48
C ILE A 134 7.10 -12.66 4.39
N ASP A 135 6.98 -13.23 3.19
CA ASP A 135 7.31 -14.64 2.92
C ASP A 135 8.84 -14.89 2.84
N ARG A 136 9.65 -13.83 2.99
CA ARG A 136 11.11 -13.82 2.85
C ARG A 136 11.59 -14.31 1.48
N VAL A 137 10.75 -14.13 0.46
CA VAL A 137 11.09 -14.50 -0.91
C VAL A 137 11.95 -13.41 -1.53
N VAL A 138 13.08 -13.83 -2.08
CA VAL A 138 13.92 -12.96 -2.91
C VAL A 138 13.12 -12.61 -4.16
N VAL A 139 12.90 -11.32 -4.40
CA VAL A 139 12.25 -10.84 -5.63
C VAL A 139 13.27 -10.93 -6.76
N GLN A 140 12.92 -11.62 -7.85
CA GLN A 140 13.76 -11.74 -9.04
C GLN A 140 13.74 -10.44 -9.85
N ARG A 141 12.54 -9.96 -10.17
CA ARG A 141 12.28 -8.80 -11.02
C ARG A 141 10.93 -8.15 -10.72
N ILE A 142 10.78 -6.91 -11.15
CA ILE A 142 9.50 -6.20 -11.18
C ILE A 142 8.63 -6.79 -12.30
N GLY A 143 7.32 -6.81 -12.04
CA GLY A 143 6.32 -7.40 -12.90
C GLY A 143 6.00 -8.84 -12.49
N GLU A 144 4.95 -9.37 -13.10
CA GLU A 144 4.53 -10.76 -12.87
C GLU A 144 5.58 -11.78 -13.37
N CYS A 145 5.52 -13.00 -12.84
CA CYS A 145 6.33 -14.09 -13.35
C CYS A 145 5.96 -14.43 -14.80
N ASP A 146 6.97 -14.69 -15.63
CA ASP A 146 6.75 -15.19 -16.98
C ASP A 146 6.37 -16.68 -16.93
N ILE A 147 5.08 -16.98 -17.16
CA ILE A 147 4.54 -18.34 -17.15
C ILE A 147 5.16 -19.25 -18.22
N ASN A 148 5.81 -18.69 -19.24
CA ASN A 148 6.52 -19.49 -20.23
C ASN A 148 7.91 -19.90 -19.77
N ASN A 149 8.48 -19.19 -18.80
CA ASN A 149 9.84 -19.37 -18.28
C ASN A 149 9.85 -19.51 -16.75
N CYS A 150 9.16 -20.55 -16.25
CA CYS A 150 9.06 -20.79 -14.81
C CYS A 150 10.38 -21.24 -14.17
N PRO A 151 10.73 -20.74 -12.97
CA PRO A 151 11.88 -21.22 -12.22
C PRO A 151 11.81 -22.72 -11.92
N ALA A 152 12.95 -23.41 -12.02
CA ALA A 152 13.09 -24.86 -11.78
C ALA A 152 13.18 -25.22 -10.29
N ILE A 153 12.28 -24.67 -9.47
CA ILE A 153 12.22 -24.86 -8.03
C ILE A 153 10.97 -25.64 -7.61
N TYR A 154 11.11 -26.51 -6.62
CA TYR A 154 10.01 -27.17 -5.94
C TYR A 154 9.51 -26.32 -4.76
N SER A 155 8.42 -25.59 -5.00
CA SER A 155 7.67 -24.75 -4.08
C SER A 155 6.18 -25.02 -4.27
N PRO A 156 5.70 -26.21 -3.86
CA PRO A 156 4.50 -26.80 -4.43
C PRO A 156 3.25 -25.97 -4.13
N VAL A 157 2.29 -26.07 -5.06
CA VAL A 157 0.93 -25.56 -4.87
C VAL A 157 -0.07 -26.65 -5.24
N CYS A 158 -1.24 -26.64 -4.60
CA CYS A 158 -2.33 -27.57 -4.85
C CYS A 158 -3.50 -26.84 -5.50
N GLY A 159 -3.96 -27.34 -6.64
CA GLY A 159 -5.18 -26.83 -7.27
C GLY A 159 -5.88 -27.93 -8.05
N GLN A 160 -7.20 -27.96 -7.93
CA GLN A 160 -8.04 -29.01 -8.55
C GLN A 160 -7.57 -30.44 -8.21
N GLY A 161 -7.08 -30.67 -6.99
CA GLY A 161 -6.57 -31.97 -6.54
C GLY A 161 -5.21 -32.38 -7.14
N THR A 162 -4.56 -31.51 -7.91
CA THR A 162 -3.26 -31.76 -8.52
C THR A 162 -2.18 -30.91 -7.86
N THR A 163 -1.05 -31.54 -7.51
CA THR A 163 0.14 -30.85 -7.00
C THR A 163 1.00 -30.38 -8.17
N TYR A 164 1.23 -29.08 -8.24
CA TYR A 164 2.15 -28.46 -9.20
C TYR A 164 3.47 -28.11 -8.50
N LYS A 165 4.58 -28.17 -9.25
CA LYS A 165 5.92 -27.91 -8.70
C LYS A 165 6.05 -26.51 -8.08
N ASN A 166 5.40 -25.52 -8.68
CA ASN A 166 5.30 -24.16 -8.17
C ASN A 166 4.11 -23.42 -8.78
N ALA A 167 3.81 -22.24 -8.24
CA ALA A 167 2.71 -21.37 -8.67
C ALA A 167 2.76 -21.04 -10.17
N CYS A 168 3.92 -20.66 -10.70
CA CYS A 168 4.10 -20.39 -12.13
C CYS A 168 3.71 -21.58 -13.01
N VAL A 169 4.13 -22.79 -12.63
CA VAL A 169 3.76 -24.01 -13.36
C VAL A 169 2.25 -24.29 -13.26
N ALA A 170 1.61 -24.04 -12.11
CA ALA A 170 0.15 -24.16 -11.99
C ALA A 170 -0.57 -23.18 -12.92
N GLN A 171 -0.16 -21.91 -12.93
CA GLN A 171 -0.73 -20.87 -13.79
C GLN A 171 -0.54 -21.19 -15.28
N LYS A 172 0.63 -21.70 -15.67
CA LYS A 172 0.88 -22.18 -17.03
C LYS A 172 -0.10 -23.28 -17.45
N ASN A 173 -0.58 -24.08 -16.51
CA ASN A 173 -1.60 -25.12 -16.73
C ASN A 173 -3.04 -24.59 -16.63
N GLY A 174 -3.25 -23.27 -16.59
CA GLY A 174 -4.57 -22.63 -16.61
C GLY A 174 -5.24 -22.53 -15.24
N LEU A 175 -4.51 -22.71 -14.14
CA LEU A 175 -5.07 -22.49 -12.81
C LEU A 175 -5.05 -21.01 -12.44
N GLU A 176 -6.22 -20.46 -12.18
CA GLU A 176 -6.41 -19.10 -11.66
C GLU A 176 -6.27 -19.02 -10.13
N SER A 177 -6.53 -20.14 -9.43
CA SER A 177 -6.47 -20.22 -7.98
C SER A 177 -5.92 -21.57 -7.52
N PHE A 178 -5.11 -21.53 -6.46
CA PHE A 178 -4.46 -22.68 -5.84
C PHE A 178 -4.13 -22.36 -4.38
N THR A 179 -3.95 -23.39 -3.57
CA THR A 179 -3.43 -23.28 -2.21
C THR A 179 -1.93 -23.57 -2.19
N GLU A 180 -1.21 -22.91 -1.28
CA GLU A 180 0.21 -23.19 -1.08
C GLU A 180 0.44 -24.52 -0.37
N GLY A 181 1.47 -25.24 -0.80
CA GLY A 181 1.77 -26.60 -0.38
C GLY A 181 1.24 -27.65 -1.37
N ALA A 182 1.76 -28.87 -1.27
CA ALA A 182 1.24 -30.00 -2.05
C ALA A 182 -0.16 -30.43 -1.55
N CYS A 183 -0.89 -31.18 -2.37
CA CYS A 183 -2.20 -31.71 -2.03
C CYS A 183 -2.11 -32.82 -0.96
N ASP A 184 -3.16 -32.94 -0.14
CA ASP A 184 -3.36 -34.02 0.84
C ASP A 184 -2.21 -34.21 1.84
N VAL A 185 -1.51 -33.12 2.13
CA VAL A 185 -0.39 -33.14 3.06
C VAL A 185 -0.42 -31.95 4.01
N ARG A 186 0.24 -32.14 5.16
CA ARG A 186 0.49 -31.04 6.10
C ARG A 186 1.43 -30.02 5.44
N VAL A 187 1.00 -28.76 5.44
CA VAL A 187 1.71 -27.63 4.84
C VAL A 187 3.01 -27.33 5.61
N CYS A 188 4.11 -27.13 4.88
CA CYS A 188 5.37 -26.62 5.43
C CYS A 188 5.29 -25.11 5.70
N PRO A 189 6.19 -24.55 6.53
CA PRO A 189 6.32 -23.09 6.63
C PRO A 189 6.60 -22.46 5.27
N ARG A 190 5.98 -21.32 4.97
CA ARG A 190 6.10 -20.59 3.68
C ARG A 190 7.44 -19.86 3.49
N ILE A 191 8.39 -20.08 4.38
CA ILE A 191 9.69 -19.43 4.33
C ILE A 191 10.47 -19.87 3.09
N TYR A 192 11.01 -18.89 2.37
CA TYR A 192 11.96 -19.13 1.29
C TYR A 192 13.39 -19.21 1.85
N ALA A 193 13.89 -20.44 1.98
CA ALA A 193 15.23 -20.76 2.46
C ALA A 193 15.74 -21.95 1.65
N PRO A 194 16.08 -21.74 0.36
CA PRO A 194 16.19 -22.83 -0.59
C PRO A 194 17.29 -23.83 -0.20
N VAL A 195 17.11 -25.08 -0.61
CA VAL A 195 18.10 -26.14 -0.44
C VAL A 195 18.24 -26.94 -1.73
N CYS A 196 19.46 -27.32 -2.07
CA CYS A 196 19.74 -28.18 -3.21
C CYS A 196 19.82 -29.63 -2.74
N SER A 197 19.05 -30.52 -3.36
CA SER A 197 19.10 -31.96 -3.07
C SER A 197 20.24 -32.67 -3.79
N ALA A 198 20.48 -33.93 -3.43
CA ALA A 198 21.39 -34.83 -4.12
C ALA A 198 20.97 -35.10 -5.58
N ASP A 199 19.68 -34.96 -5.89
CA ASP A 199 19.09 -35.13 -7.22
C ASP A 199 19.15 -33.84 -8.06
N LEU A 200 19.88 -32.82 -7.59
CA LEU A 200 20.04 -31.52 -8.25
C LEU A 200 18.71 -30.76 -8.43
N LEU A 201 17.74 -31.02 -7.54
CA LEU A 201 16.49 -30.26 -7.47
C LEU A 201 16.55 -29.28 -6.30
N THR A 202 16.27 -28.01 -6.59
CA THR A 202 16.09 -27.00 -5.55
C THR A 202 14.70 -27.10 -4.96
N TYR A 203 14.63 -27.12 -3.63
CA TYR A 203 13.40 -27.02 -2.85
C TYR A 203 13.33 -25.63 -2.19
N ALA A 204 12.13 -25.07 -2.07
CA ALA A 204 11.90 -23.77 -1.45
C ALA A 204 12.41 -23.68 0.00
N ASN A 205 12.36 -24.79 0.72
CA ASN A 205 12.97 -24.94 2.04
C ASN A 205 13.24 -26.41 2.37
N ALA A 206 13.93 -26.65 3.49
CA ALA A 206 14.29 -27.99 3.96
C ALA A 206 13.08 -28.87 4.28
N CYS A 207 11.97 -28.30 4.79
CA CYS A 207 10.75 -29.06 5.06
C CYS A 207 10.19 -29.67 3.77
N GLU A 208 10.12 -28.90 2.68
CA GLU A 208 9.67 -29.42 1.39
C GLU A 208 10.59 -30.52 0.85
N ALA A 209 11.91 -30.37 1.00
CA ALA A 209 12.88 -31.40 0.60
C ALA A 209 12.68 -32.71 1.38
N GLU A 210 12.60 -32.62 2.71
CA GLU A 210 12.42 -33.78 3.59
C GLU A 210 11.10 -34.50 3.31
N ARG A 211 10.01 -33.76 3.08
CA ARG A 211 8.70 -34.33 2.76
C ARG A 211 8.67 -35.02 1.40
N ALA A 212 9.47 -34.54 0.45
CA ALA A 212 9.68 -35.21 -0.83
C ALA A 212 10.65 -36.40 -0.74
N GLY A 213 11.21 -36.70 0.43
CA GLY A 213 12.22 -37.74 0.63
C GLY A 213 13.58 -37.41 0.02
N ALA A 214 13.83 -36.14 -0.30
CA ALA A 214 15.06 -35.70 -0.95
C ALA A 214 16.18 -35.51 0.07
N ARG A 215 17.34 -36.12 -0.19
CA ARG A 215 18.53 -35.91 0.62
C ARG A 215 19.15 -34.56 0.28
N ILE A 216 19.13 -33.63 1.23
CA ILE A 216 19.75 -32.31 1.06
C ILE A 216 21.27 -32.45 0.89
N LYS A 217 21.82 -31.81 -0.14
CA LYS A 217 23.26 -31.77 -0.44
C LYS A 217 23.92 -30.53 0.18
N TYR A 218 23.30 -29.35 0.00
CA TYR A 218 23.74 -28.09 0.60
C TYR A 218 22.59 -27.07 0.64
N ALA A 219 22.77 -26.00 1.41
CA ALA A 219 21.85 -24.87 1.46
C ALA A 219 22.04 -23.94 0.25
N GLY A 220 20.94 -23.41 -0.27
CA GLY A 220 20.87 -22.58 -1.47
C GLY A 220 20.28 -23.30 -2.69
N LEU A 221 20.14 -22.55 -3.77
CA LEU A 221 19.86 -23.04 -5.11
C LEU A 221 20.94 -24.01 -5.58
N CYS A 222 20.56 -25.01 -6.38
CA CYS A 222 21.51 -25.82 -7.11
C CYS A 222 22.32 -24.96 -8.10
N GLU A 223 23.64 -25.16 -8.16
CA GLU A 223 24.57 -24.37 -8.99
C GLU A 223 24.17 -24.26 -10.47
N GLU A 224 23.60 -25.33 -11.04
CA GLU A 224 23.13 -25.35 -12.43
C GLU A 224 21.93 -24.43 -12.69
N GLN A 225 21.22 -24.01 -11.64
CA GLN A 225 20.04 -23.15 -11.70
C GLN A 225 20.37 -21.67 -11.44
N GLY A 226 21.62 -21.36 -11.09
CA GLY A 226 22.10 -20.00 -10.86
C GLY A 226 22.78 -19.81 -9.52
N LYS A 227 23.09 -18.55 -9.22
CA LYS A 227 23.77 -18.13 -7.99
C LYS A 227 22.78 -17.91 -6.86
N ASN A 228 23.24 -18.16 -5.64
CA ASN A 228 22.55 -17.75 -4.43
C ASN A 228 22.66 -16.22 -4.25
N CYS A 229 21.63 -15.49 -4.66
CA CYS A 229 21.63 -14.03 -4.64
C CYS A 229 21.19 -13.46 -3.29
N PRO A 230 21.78 -12.35 -2.84
CA PRO A 230 21.32 -11.67 -1.63
C PRO A 230 19.96 -11.00 -1.85
N ASN A 231 19.14 -10.92 -0.80
CA ASN A 231 17.89 -10.16 -0.81
C ASN A 231 18.16 -8.66 -0.57
N VAL A 232 18.79 -8.02 -1.55
CA VAL A 232 19.12 -6.59 -1.51
C VAL A 232 18.54 -5.90 -2.73
N TYR A 233 17.83 -4.80 -2.50
CA TYR A 233 17.27 -3.96 -3.55
C TYR A 233 18.30 -2.93 -4.02
N GLN A 234 18.95 -3.22 -5.14
CA GLN A 234 19.88 -2.37 -5.88
C GLN A 234 19.58 -2.51 -7.38
N PRO A 235 18.48 -1.89 -7.87
CA PRO A 235 17.85 -2.30 -9.12
C PRO A 235 18.74 -2.07 -10.33
N VAL A 236 18.57 -2.92 -11.33
CA VAL A 236 19.26 -2.83 -12.63
C VAL A 236 18.28 -3.11 -13.77
N CYS A 237 18.46 -2.45 -14.90
CA CYS A 237 17.66 -2.66 -16.10
C CYS A 237 18.38 -3.63 -17.05
N GLY A 238 17.71 -4.70 -17.44
CA GLY A 238 18.18 -5.63 -18.47
C GLY A 238 17.91 -5.13 -19.89
N ILE A 239 18.63 -5.66 -20.88
CA ILE A 239 18.39 -5.38 -22.31
C ILE A 239 17.03 -5.91 -22.79
N ASP A 240 16.43 -6.82 -22.02
CA ASP A 240 15.06 -7.33 -22.17
C ASP A 240 13.99 -6.38 -21.63
N LYS A 241 14.41 -5.20 -21.16
CA LYS A 241 13.54 -4.16 -20.58
C LYS A 241 12.84 -4.60 -19.29
N HIS A 242 13.38 -5.59 -18.59
CA HIS A 242 12.93 -5.95 -17.24
C HIS A 242 13.83 -5.33 -16.17
N THR A 243 13.21 -4.87 -15.09
CA THR A 243 13.91 -4.35 -13.91
C THR A 243 14.15 -5.49 -12.93
N TYR A 244 15.42 -5.81 -12.69
CA TYR A 244 15.82 -6.82 -11.71
C TYR A 244 16.22 -6.15 -10.40
N ASP A 245 15.99 -6.84 -9.29
CA ASP A 245 16.27 -6.31 -7.94
C ASP A 245 17.74 -6.00 -7.71
N ASN A 246 18.62 -6.79 -8.31
CA ASN A 246 20.04 -6.57 -8.30
C ASN A 246 20.74 -7.32 -9.45
N LYS A 247 22.02 -7.01 -9.64
CA LYS A 247 22.84 -7.58 -10.70
C LYS A 247 22.93 -9.11 -10.66
N CYS A 248 22.95 -9.73 -9.47
CA CYS A 248 23.02 -11.19 -9.35
C CYS A 248 21.77 -11.85 -9.96
N LEU A 249 20.60 -11.27 -9.73
CA LEU A 249 19.34 -11.79 -10.25
C LEU A 249 19.20 -11.56 -11.75
N LEU A 250 19.73 -10.44 -12.27
CA LEU A 250 19.88 -10.22 -13.70
C LEU A 250 20.77 -11.29 -14.35
N GLU A 251 21.90 -11.62 -13.73
CA GLU A 251 22.80 -12.68 -14.21
C GLU A 251 22.13 -14.06 -14.20
N ASN A 252 21.36 -14.38 -13.15
CA ASN A 252 20.58 -15.63 -13.08
C ASN A 252 19.50 -15.70 -14.17
N ALA A 253 18.97 -14.57 -14.62
CA ALA A 253 18.02 -14.52 -15.73
C ALA A 253 18.68 -14.68 -17.11
N GLY A 254 20.02 -14.69 -17.19
CA GLY A 254 20.75 -14.88 -18.44
C GLY A 254 20.68 -13.70 -19.41
N THR A 255 20.26 -12.53 -18.94
CA THR A 255 20.16 -11.30 -19.75
C THR A 255 21.38 -10.39 -19.52
N GLN A 256 21.62 -9.44 -20.43
CA GLN A 256 22.71 -8.47 -20.29
C GLN A 256 22.22 -7.20 -19.59
N LEU A 257 23.12 -6.56 -18.85
CA LEU A 257 22.87 -5.27 -18.22
C LEU A 257 22.74 -4.18 -19.29
N ALA A 258 21.62 -3.47 -19.31
CA ALA A 258 21.48 -2.25 -20.09
C ALA A 258 22.08 -1.05 -19.33
N TYR A 259 21.61 -0.81 -18.10
CA TYR A 259 22.12 0.24 -17.21
C TYR A 259 21.73 -0.02 -15.76
N ALA A 260 22.41 0.67 -14.83
CA ALA A 260 22.08 0.64 -13.41
C ALA A 260 20.83 1.49 -13.12
N GLY A 261 19.95 1.00 -12.25
CA GLY A 261 18.65 1.62 -11.95
C GLY A 261 17.47 0.84 -12.55
N MET A 262 16.27 1.30 -12.24
CA MET A 262 15.04 0.75 -12.81
C MET A 262 14.94 1.10 -14.29
N CYS A 263 14.28 0.26 -15.09
CA CYS A 263 13.99 0.61 -16.47
C CYS A 263 13.03 1.80 -16.55
N LEU A 264 13.27 2.69 -17.52
CA LEU A 264 12.41 3.84 -17.81
C LEU A 264 11.23 3.44 -18.72
N GLY A 265 10.03 3.94 -18.41
CA GLY A 265 8.83 3.76 -19.24
C GLY A 265 8.14 2.39 -19.10
N GLN A 266 8.21 1.80 -17.91
CA GLN A 266 7.45 0.61 -17.52
C GLN A 266 6.07 0.97 -16.99
#